data_AF-A0A140L055-F1
#
_entry.id   AF-A0A140L055-F1
#
_cell.length_a   1.000
_cell.length_b   1.000
_cell.length_c   1.000
_cell.angle_alpha   90.00
_cell.angle_beta   90.00
_cell.angle_gamma   90.00
#
_symmetry.space_group_name_H-M   'P 1'
#
loop_
_entity.id
_entity.type
_entity.pdbx_description
1 polymer ?
#
loop_
_entity_poly.entity_id
_entity_poly.type
_entity_poly.pdbx_seq_one_letter_code
_entity_poly.pdbx_strand_id
1 'polypeptide(L)'
;MSIVSQKIKVENGFSRTVDIFFKKFHISSMLKEANAYKEKGIPCVQVFKVLFTLDFTGKNLFMNYEAENSPIPFARKKLYLFVTEETRVNGLP
;
A
#
# COMPACT_ATOMS: atom_id res chain seq x y z
N MET A 1 10.83 -29.76 -3.56
CA MET A 1 10.27 -28.50 -3.03
C MET A 1 10.87 -27.36 -3.82
N SER A 2 10.07 -26.64 -4.61
CA SER A 2 10.57 -25.66 -5.59
C SER A 2 10.76 -24.28 -4.96
N ILE A 3 11.79 -23.54 -5.41
CA ILE A 3 12.10 -22.15 -5.02
C ILE A 3 10.88 -21.22 -5.15
N VAL A 4 10.01 -21.49 -6.13
CA VAL A 4 8.75 -20.76 -6.36
C VAL A 4 7.82 -20.83 -5.13
N SER A 5 7.70 -21.98 -4.46
CA SER A 5 6.82 -22.14 -3.30
C SER A 5 7.34 -21.41 -2.05
N GLN A 6 8.66 -21.24 -1.92
CA GLN A 6 9.27 -20.48 -0.83
C GLN A 6 9.01 -18.98 -1.01
N LYS A 7 9.14 -18.46 -2.24
CA LYS A 7 8.92 -17.03 -2.54
C LYS A 7 7.47 -16.59 -2.24
N ILE A 8 6.49 -17.43 -2.60
CA ILE A 8 5.06 -17.20 -2.31
C ILE A 8 4.78 -17.21 -0.80
N LYS A 9 5.39 -18.14 -0.04
CA LYS A 9 5.25 -18.19 1.43
C LYS A 9 5.84 -16.94 2.11
N VAL A 10 6.97 -16.44 1.61
CA VAL A 10 7.61 -15.22 2.15
C VAL A 10 6.77 -13.98 1.86
N GLU A 11 6.21 -13.84 0.66
CA GLU A 11 5.31 -12.72 0.32
C GLU A 11 4.05 -12.71 1.19
N ASN A 12 3.41 -13.86 1.39
CA ASN A 12 2.25 -13.98 2.26
C ASN A 12 2.59 -13.69 3.74
N GLY A 13 3.82 -14.01 4.15
CA GLY A 13 4.34 -13.66 5.48
C GLY A 13 4.50 -12.16 5.68
N PHE A 14 4.97 -11.44 4.65
CA PHE A 14 5.20 -10.00 4.75
C PHE A 14 3.91 -9.19 4.81
N SER A 15 2.92 -9.50 3.96
CA SER A 15 1.59 -8.85 4.05
C SER A 15 1.00 -8.99 5.46
N ARG A 16 1.14 -10.18 6.06
CA ARG A 16 0.67 -10.42 7.43
C ARG A 16 1.42 -9.59 8.46
N THR A 17 2.73 -9.42 8.30
CA THR A 17 3.54 -8.55 9.18
C THR A 17 3.08 -7.09 9.10
N VAL A 18 2.82 -6.59 7.89
CA VAL A 18 2.27 -5.23 7.69
C VAL A 18 0.91 -5.09 8.37
N ASP A 19 0.01 -6.08 8.23
CA ASP A 19 -1.29 -6.05 8.90
C ASP A 19 -1.16 -6.02 10.44
N ILE A 20 -0.25 -6.83 10.99
CA ILE A 20 0.03 -6.84 12.43
C ILE A 20 0.59 -5.49 12.88
N PHE A 21 1.51 -4.88 12.11
CA PHE A 21 2.06 -3.57 12.39
C PHE A 21 0.96 -2.49 12.44
N PHE A 22 0.10 -2.42 11.42
CA PHE A 22 -1.00 -1.46 11.38
C PHE A 22 -1.97 -1.62 12.54
N LYS A 23 -2.25 -2.86 12.94
CA LYS A 23 -3.11 -3.15 14.10
C LYS A 23 -2.44 -2.77 15.42
N LYS A 24 -1.14 -3.07 15.57
CA LYS A 24 -0.36 -2.81 16.79
C LYS A 24 -0.20 -1.32 17.07
N PHE A 25 0.02 -0.52 16.03
CA PHE A 25 0.21 0.93 16.15
C PHE A 25 -1.06 1.74 15.89
N HIS A 26 -2.21 1.08 15.73
CA HIS A 26 -3.50 1.74 15.45
C HIS A 26 -3.44 2.76 14.31
N ILE A 27 -2.63 2.50 13.27
CA ILE A 27 -2.39 3.44 12.17
C ILE A 27 -3.68 3.81 11.46
N SER A 28 -4.64 2.87 11.35
CA SER A 28 -5.96 3.16 10.81
C SER A 28 -6.72 4.23 11.60
N SER A 29 -6.57 4.27 12.94
CA SER A 29 -7.17 5.32 13.78
C SER A 29 -6.47 6.65 13.56
N MET A 30 -5.14 6.65 13.56
CA MET A 30 -4.34 7.85 13.31
C MET A 30 -4.65 8.47 11.94
N LEU A 31 -4.79 7.65 10.90
CA LEU A 31 -5.20 8.11 9.57
C LEU A 31 -6.63 8.67 9.56
N LYS A 32 -7.54 8.10 10.37
CA LYS A 32 -8.90 8.63 10.54
C LYS A 32 -8.90 9.98 11.26
N GLU A 33 -8.13 10.11 12.32
CA GLU A 33 -7.96 11.34 13.09
C GLU A 33 -7.28 12.44 12.28
N ALA A 34 -6.34 12.08 11.40
CA ALA A 34 -5.70 12.99 10.45
C ALA A 34 -6.62 13.39 9.28
N ASN A 35 -7.90 13.00 9.30
CA ASN A 35 -8.86 13.22 8.22
C ASN A 35 -8.42 12.62 6.85
N ALA A 36 -7.46 11.69 6.88
CA ALA A 36 -7.00 10.92 5.74
C ALA A 36 -7.90 9.70 5.50
N TYR A 37 -9.12 9.67 6.02
CA TYR A 37 -10.08 8.60 5.79
C TYR A 37 -11.15 9.10 4.82
N LYS A 38 -11.04 8.72 3.54
CA LYS A 38 -12.07 9.03 2.54
C LYS A 38 -13.26 8.10 2.72
N GLU A 39 -14.47 8.67 2.88
CA GLU A 39 -15.73 7.91 2.91
C GLU A 39 -16.06 7.24 1.56
N LYS A 40 -15.55 7.81 0.46
CA LYS A 40 -15.71 7.29 -0.91
C LYS A 40 -14.37 7.21 -1.62
N GLY A 41 -14.09 6.07 -2.25
CA GLY A 41 -12.85 5.83 -2.99
C GLY A 41 -11.97 4.76 -2.34
N ILE A 42 -10.67 4.81 -2.61
CA ILE A 42 -9.70 3.86 -2.06
C ILE A 42 -9.44 4.23 -0.60
N PRO A 43 -9.58 3.30 0.36
CA PRO A 43 -9.22 3.58 1.74
C PRO A 43 -7.72 3.90 1.82
N CYS A 44 -7.33 5.05 2.38
CA CYS A 44 -5.91 5.43 2.49
C CYS A 44 -5.09 4.39 3.24
N VAL A 45 -5.69 3.68 4.20
CA VAL A 45 -5.08 2.53 4.87
C VAL A 45 -4.56 1.50 3.87
N GLN A 46 -5.29 1.20 2.79
CA GLN A 46 -4.83 0.27 1.76
C GLN A 46 -3.65 0.82 0.96
N VAL A 47 -3.65 2.13 0.67
CA VAL A 47 -2.52 2.79 0.00
C VAL A 47 -1.25 2.67 0.85
N PHE A 48 -1.33 3.00 2.14
CA PHE A 48 -0.19 2.88 3.04
C PHE A 48 0.30 1.44 3.18
N LYS A 49 -0.60 0.45 3.28
CA LYS A 49 -0.19 -0.97 3.31
C LYS A 49 0.56 -1.39 2.05
N VAL A 50 0.10 -0.97 0.87
CA VAL A 50 0.79 -1.25 -0.40
C VAL A 50 2.16 -0.58 -0.44
N LEU A 51 2.27 0.69 -0.03
CA LEU A 51 3.55 1.41 -0.01
C LEU A 51 4.56 0.73 0.93
N PHE A 52 4.15 0.39 2.16
CA PHE A 52 5.00 -0.35 3.10
C PHE A 52 5.39 -1.72 2.53
N THR A 53 4.46 -2.41 1.89
CA THR A 53 4.77 -3.71 1.26
C THR A 53 5.84 -3.57 0.18
N LEU A 54 5.74 -2.57 -0.68
CA LEU A 54 6.70 -2.34 -1.76
C LEU A 54 8.09 -1.94 -1.22
N ASP A 55 8.14 -1.00 -0.28
CA ASP A 55 9.38 -0.43 0.26
C ASP A 55 10.23 -1.50 0.97
N PHE A 56 9.60 -2.32 1.80
CA PHE A 56 10.29 -3.35 2.57
C PHE A 56 10.53 -4.65 1.79
N THR A 57 9.81 -4.91 0.69
CA THR A 57 10.11 -6.05 -0.21
C THR A 57 11.09 -5.68 -1.32
N GLY A 58 11.47 -4.40 -1.44
CA GLY A 58 12.31 -3.88 -2.53
C GLY A 58 11.65 -3.99 -3.90
N LYS A 59 10.33 -4.14 -3.93
CA LYS A 59 9.57 -4.32 -5.17
C LYS A 59 9.13 -2.96 -5.68
N ASN A 60 9.27 -2.74 -6.98
CA ASN A 60 8.76 -1.52 -7.59
C ASN A 60 7.25 -1.65 -7.92
N LEU A 61 6.56 -0.52 -7.84
CA LEU A 61 5.11 -0.44 -8.08
C LEU A 61 4.73 -0.89 -9.50
N PHE A 62 5.52 -0.51 -10.50
CA PHE A 62 5.23 -0.76 -11.91
C PHE A 62 5.15 -2.25 -12.22
N MET A 63 6.15 -3.04 -11.81
CA MET A 63 6.22 -4.48 -12.03
C MET A 63 5.13 -5.25 -11.29
N ASN A 64 4.64 -4.73 -10.17
CA ASN A 64 3.52 -5.35 -9.45
C ASN A 64 2.18 -5.06 -10.13
N TYR A 65 2.03 -3.95 -10.86
CA TYR A 65 0.82 -3.67 -11.65
C TYR A 65 0.75 -4.51 -12.93
N GLU A 66 1.88 -4.72 -13.60
CA GLU A 66 1.96 -5.51 -14.83
C GLU A 66 1.91 -7.03 -14.57
N ALA A 67 1.93 -7.45 -13.30
CA ALA A 67 1.75 -8.85 -12.95
C ALA A 67 0.28 -9.29 -13.15
N GLU A 68 0.07 -10.44 -13.81
CA GLU A 68 -1.27 -11.00 -14.07
C GLU A 68 -2.14 -11.15 -12.81
N ASN A 69 -1.50 -11.31 -11.64
CA ASN A 69 -2.16 -11.40 -10.33
C ASN A 69 -1.69 -10.27 -9.41
N SER A 70 -1.79 -9.02 -9.87
CA SER A 70 -1.41 -7.86 -9.06
C SER A 70 -2.16 -7.86 -7.71
N PRO A 71 -1.46 -7.84 -6.57
CA PRO A 71 -2.11 -7.76 -5.26
C PRO A 71 -2.63 -6.35 -4.94
N ILE A 72 -2.48 -5.39 -5.86
CA ILE A 72 -2.82 -3.98 -5.61
C ILE A 72 -4.32 -3.76 -5.90
N PRO A 73 -5.14 -3.42 -4.89
CA PRO A 73 -6.60 -3.41 -5.02
C PRO A 73 -7.17 -2.18 -5.75
N PHE A 74 -6.31 -1.36 -6.36
CA PHE A 74 -6.70 -0.10 -6.99
C PHE A 74 -5.87 0.21 -8.22
N ALA A 75 -6.37 1.07 -9.11
CA ALA A 75 -5.71 1.44 -10.37
C ALA A 75 -4.46 2.32 -10.15
N ARG A 76 -3.41 2.10 -10.98
CA ARG A 76 -2.15 2.85 -10.96
C ARG A 76 -2.35 4.36 -10.93
N LYS A 77 -3.21 4.85 -11.83
CA LYS A 77 -3.55 6.28 -11.93
C LYS A 77 -4.07 6.86 -10.61
N LYS A 78 -4.84 6.09 -9.82
CA LYS A 78 -5.37 6.56 -8.54
C LYS A 78 -4.30 6.62 -7.44
N LEU A 79 -3.31 5.73 -7.44
CA LEU A 79 -2.18 5.82 -6.51
C LEU A 79 -1.26 7.00 -6.86
N TYR A 80 -0.94 7.17 -8.14
CA TYR A 80 -0.16 8.35 -8.57
C TYR A 80 -0.87 9.64 -8.20
N LEU A 81 -2.17 9.76 -8.48
CA LEU A 81 -2.97 10.89 -8.00
C LEU A 81 -2.94 11.01 -6.48
N PHE A 82 -2.97 9.91 -5.72
CA PHE A 82 -2.87 9.99 -4.27
C PHE A 82 -1.55 10.66 -3.81
N VAL A 83 -0.41 10.20 -4.34
CA VAL A 83 0.93 10.72 -3.98
C VAL A 83 1.16 12.13 -4.53
N THR A 84 0.64 12.43 -5.73
CA THR A 84 0.84 13.72 -6.40
C THR A 84 -0.17 14.78 -5.96
N GLU A 85 -1.38 14.41 -5.54
CA GLU A 85 -2.33 15.39 -4.98
C GLU A 85 -1.90 15.80 -3.57
N GLU A 86 -1.33 14.91 -2.76
CA GLU A 86 -0.78 15.25 -1.43
C GLU A 86 0.36 16.29 -1.52
N THR A 87 1.11 16.30 -2.63
CA THR A 87 2.16 17.30 -2.90
C THR A 87 1.60 18.65 -3.38
N ARG A 88 0.34 18.72 -3.83
CA ARG A 88 -0.34 19.98 -4.20
C ARG A 88 -1.07 20.65 -3.04
N VAL A 89 -1.28 19.97 -1.92
CA VAL A 89 -1.99 20.52 -0.75
C VAL A 89 -1.10 21.44 0.10
N ASN A 90 0.22 21.41 -0.09
CA ASN A 90 1.19 22.31 0.58
C ASN A 90 1.67 23.42 -0.36
N GLY A 91 0.74 24.26 -0.83
CA GLY A 91 0.95 25.21 -1.92
C GLY A 91 2.21 26.09 -1.83
N LEU A 92 2.90 26.18 -2.97
CA LEU A 92 3.52 27.40 -3.53
C LEU A 92 3.62 27.15 -5.07
N PRO A 93 3.58 28.21 -5.88
CA PRO A 93 2.79 28.35 -7.12
C PRO A 93 2.96 27.26 -8.19
#